data_AF-A0L8D2-F1
#
_entry.id   AF-A0L8D2-F1
#
_cell.length_a   1.000
_cell.length_b   1.000
_cell.length_c   1.000
_cell.angle_alpha   90.00
_cell.angle_beta   90.00
_cell.angle_gamma   90.00
#
_symmetry.space_group_name_H-M   'P 1'
#
loop_
_entity.id
_entity.type
_entity.pdbx_description
1 polymer ?
#
loop_
_entity_poly.entity_id
_entity_poly.type
_entity_poly.pdbx_seq_one_letter_code
_entity_poly.pdbx_strand_id
1 'polypeptide(L)'
;MSNCIDGTLGVNFTKRASRPDFQLGHTVRGNENTLWIYVLAAEAVATGSCTVNTTTYALTDAAGNHTAEAAFAAGEYGWVKQSAGLTV
;
A
#
# COMPACT_ATOMS: atom_id res chain seq x y z
N MET A 1 -15.82 -18.45 10.84
CA MET A 1 -15.02 -17.38 10.23
C MET A 1 -14.49 -16.54 11.39
N SER A 2 -13.38 -16.95 11.98
CA SER A 2 -12.85 -16.32 13.20
C SER A 2 -11.99 -15.13 12.81
N ASN A 3 -12.56 -13.94 12.93
CA ASN A 3 -11.80 -12.69 12.99
C ASN A 3 -11.11 -12.64 14.35
N CYS A 4 -9.82 -12.98 14.42
CA CYS A 4 -8.96 -12.54 15.50
C CYS A 4 -8.13 -11.35 15.01
N ILE A 5 -8.46 -10.16 15.48
CA ILE A 5 -7.49 -9.06 15.58
C ILE A 5 -7.58 -8.56 17.01
N ASP A 6 -7.02 -9.38 17.90
CA ASP A 6 -6.79 -9.06 19.30
C ASP A 6 -5.49 -8.24 19.41
N GLY A 7 -5.59 -7.01 19.93
CA GLY A 7 -4.48 -6.38 20.66
C GLY A 7 -3.86 -5.09 20.11
N THR A 8 -4.01 -4.72 18.85
CA THR A 8 -3.51 -3.44 18.29
C THR A 8 -4.30 -3.17 17.01
N LEU A 9 -4.82 -1.96 16.79
CA LEU A 9 -5.63 -1.57 15.62
C LEU A 9 -5.06 -2.17 14.32
N GLY A 10 -5.63 -3.28 13.86
CA GLY A 10 -5.01 -4.12 12.84
C GLY A 10 -5.09 -3.47 11.48
N VAL A 11 -3.97 -2.89 11.02
CA VAL A 11 -3.85 -2.39 9.66
C VAL A 11 -3.93 -3.58 8.71
N ASN A 12 -4.99 -3.63 7.91
CA ASN A 12 -5.13 -4.66 6.89
C ASN A 12 -4.44 -4.20 5.60
N PHE A 13 -3.21 -4.66 5.39
CA PHE A 13 -2.37 -4.28 4.24
C PHE A 13 -2.90 -4.79 2.89
N THR A 14 -3.68 -5.86 2.89
CA THR A 14 -4.28 -6.45 1.67
C THR A 14 -5.68 -5.90 1.38
N LYS A 15 -6.30 -5.18 2.32
CA LYS A 15 -7.59 -4.51 2.09
C LYS A 15 -7.44 -3.43 1.02
N ARG A 16 -8.44 -3.37 0.14
CA ARG A 16 -8.68 -2.26 -0.79
C ARG A 16 -10.02 -1.63 -0.44
N ALA A 17 -10.10 -0.32 -0.57
CA ALA A 17 -11.33 0.41 -0.30
C ALA A 17 -11.51 1.52 -1.31
N SER A 18 -12.75 1.75 -1.75
CA SER A 18 -13.12 2.92 -2.58
C SER A 18 -13.20 4.22 -1.78
N ARG A 19 -12.95 4.16 -0.47
CA ARG A 19 -12.93 5.31 0.45
C ARG A 19 -11.64 5.28 1.25
N PRO A 20 -11.05 6.45 1.57
CA PRO A 20 -9.86 6.50 2.40
C PRO A 20 -10.20 6.09 3.83
N ASP A 21 -9.56 5.01 4.29
CA ASP A 21 -9.54 4.62 5.71
C ASP A 21 -8.51 5.47 6.49
N PHE A 22 -7.47 5.95 5.80
CA PHE A 22 -6.37 6.73 6.37
C PHE A 22 -6.01 7.92 5.46
N GLN A 23 -5.24 8.87 5.99
CA GLN A 23 -4.70 9.96 5.19
C GLN A 23 -3.69 9.41 4.16
N LEU A 24 -3.72 9.95 2.94
CA LEU A 24 -2.72 9.64 1.92
C LEU A 24 -1.31 9.99 2.38
N GLY A 25 -0.36 9.09 2.12
CA GLY A 25 1.02 9.22 2.58
C GLY A 25 1.24 8.80 4.03
N HIS A 26 0.20 8.32 4.72
CA HIS A 26 0.39 7.76 6.05
C HIS A 26 1.28 6.52 5.95
N THR A 27 2.36 6.51 6.72
CA THR A 27 3.31 5.41 6.75
C THR A 27 3.19 4.63 8.05
N VAL A 28 3.12 3.31 7.96
CA VAL A 28 3.21 2.42 9.12
C VAL A 28 4.33 1.42 8.90
N ARG A 29 4.97 0.98 9.99
CA ARG A 29 5.86 -0.17 9.93
C ARG A 29 5.05 -1.43 10.23
N GLY A 30 5.11 -2.38 9.29
CA GLY A 30 4.56 -3.71 9.48
C GLY A 30 5.56 -4.62 10.18
N ASN A 31 5.26 -5.93 10.18
CA ASN A 31 6.20 -6.94 10.62
C ASN A 31 7.49 -6.91 9.77
N GLU A 32 8.61 -7.34 10.37
CA GLU A 32 9.92 -7.44 9.72
C GLU A 32 10.53 -6.10 9.26
N ASN A 33 10.17 -4.99 9.91
CA ASN A 33 10.68 -3.65 9.60
C ASN A 33 10.35 -3.18 8.17
N THR A 34 9.31 -3.76 7.57
CA THR A 34 8.78 -3.34 6.28
C THR A 34 8.00 -2.04 6.45
N LEU A 35 8.36 -1.01 5.68
CA LEU A 35 7.63 0.25 5.62
C LEU A 35 6.45 0.10 4.65
N TRP A 36 5.28 0.48 5.11
CA TRP A 36 4.05 0.50 4.34
C TRP A 36 3.56 1.92 4.22
N ILE A 37 3.10 2.30 3.03
CA ILE A 37 2.55 3.63 2.76
C ILE A 37 1.12 3.50 2.23
N TYR A 38 0.23 4.35 2.73
CA TYR A 38 -1.15 4.43 2.28
C TYR A 38 -1.25 5.32 1.04
N VAL A 39 -1.82 4.75 -0.03
CA VAL A 39 -1.80 5.34 -1.37
C VAL A 39 -3.15 5.19 -2.05
N LEU A 40 -3.36 6.01 -3.08
CA LEU A 40 -4.51 5.95 -3.98
C LEU A 40 -4.05 5.44 -5.33
N ALA A 41 -4.65 4.36 -5.83
CA ALA A 41 -4.42 3.89 -7.19
C ALA A 41 -5.00 4.89 -8.21
N ALA A 42 -4.14 5.50 -9.01
CA ALA A 42 -4.56 6.38 -10.11
C ALA A 42 -5.09 5.58 -11.31
N GLU A 43 -4.64 4.34 -11.43
CA GLU A 43 -4.96 3.40 -12.50
C GLU A 43 -5.10 1.99 -11.92
N ALA A 44 -5.51 1.01 -12.74
CA ALA A 44 -5.52 -0.37 -12.30
C ALA A 44 -4.08 -0.86 -12.18
N VAL A 45 -3.68 -1.32 -10.99
CA VAL A 45 -2.32 -1.77 -10.69
C VAL A 45 -2.35 -3.25 -10.38
N ALA A 46 -1.50 -4.03 -11.05
CA ALA A 46 -1.40 -5.46 -10.81
C ALA A 46 -0.62 -5.73 -9.51
N THR A 47 -0.69 -6.98 -9.04
CA THR A 47 0.21 -7.43 -7.97
C THR A 47 1.65 -7.44 -8.48
N GLY A 48 2.55 -6.73 -7.82
CA GLY A 48 3.95 -6.63 -8.24
C GLY A 48 4.59 -5.29 -7.95
N SER A 49 5.68 -5.00 -8.64
CA SER A 49 6.43 -3.76 -8.49
C SER A 49 5.65 -2.58 -9.06
N CYS A 50 5.51 -1.52 -8.26
CA CYS A 50 4.70 -0.36 -8.58
C CYS A 50 5.41 0.92 -8.11
N THR A 51 4.97 2.06 -8.65
CA THR A 51 5.54 3.37 -8.35
C THR A 51 4.51 4.20 -7.61
N VAL A 52 4.97 4.89 -6.57
CA VAL A 52 4.14 5.85 -5.83
C VAL A 52 4.69 7.23 -6.09
N ASN A 53 3.85 8.12 -6.60
CA ASN A 53 4.16 9.54 -6.65
C ASN A 53 4.19 10.09 -5.22
N THR A 54 5.34 10.53 -4.73
CA THR A 54 5.48 10.97 -3.33
C THR A 54 4.81 12.31 -3.02
N THR A 55 4.41 13.07 -4.04
CA THR A 55 3.69 14.35 -3.87
C THR A 55 2.19 14.15 -3.77
N THR A 56 1.62 13.26 -4.59
CA THR A 56 0.16 13.01 -4.65
C THR A 56 -0.25 11.70 -3.99
N TYR A 57 0.71 10.86 -3.61
CA TYR A 57 0.53 9.48 -3.15
C TYR A 57 -0.32 8.64 -4.12
N ALA A 58 -0.24 8.99 -5.40
CA ALA A 58 -0.84 8.25 -6.49
C ALA A 58 0.02 7.03 -6.81
N LEU A 59 -0.57 5.85 -6.76
CA LEU A 59 0.01 4.58 -7.16
C LEU A 59 -0.24 4.34 -8.64
N THR A 60 0.81 3.99 -9.38
CA THR A 60 0.77 3.64 -10.80
C THR A 60 1.45 2.28 -11.05
N ASP A 61 1.02 1.58 -12.10
CA ASP A 61 1.56 0.28 -12.52
C ASP A 61 2.90 0.46 -13.27
N ALA A 62 3.81 1.23 -12.68
CA ALA A 62 5.16 1.41 -13.19
C ALA A 62 6.15 0.72 -12.25
N ALA A 63 7.06 -0.09 -12.80
CA ALA A 63 8.10 -0.74 -12.00
C ALA A 63 8.91 0.31 -11.23
N GLY A 64 8.82 0.27 -9.89
CA GLY A 64 9.47 1.25 -9.01
C GLY A 64 9.87 0.65 -7.67
N ASN A 65 10.09 1.50 -6.68
CA ASN A 65 10.58 1.12 -5.35
C ASN A 65 9.49 0.67 -4.38
N HIS A 66 8.28 0.41 -4.86
CA HIS A 66 7.17 -0.09 -4.04
C HIS A 66 6.66 -1.41 -4.62
N THR A 67 5.99 -2.21 -3.80
CA THR A 67 5.34 -3.44 -4.23
C THR A 67 3.90 -3.48 -3.72
N ALA A 68 2.98 -3.81 -4.62
CA ALA A 68 1.58 -4.06 -4.35
C ALA A 68 1.38 -5.56 -4.09
N GLU A 69 0.99 -5.93 -2.86
CA GLU A 69 0.70 -7.33 -2.53
C GLU A 69 -0.66 -7.81 -3.03
N ALA A 70 -1.59 -6.87 -3.25
CA ALA A 70 -2.88 -7.13 -3.88
C ALA A 70 -3.10 -6.13 -5.01
N ALA A 71 -3.78 -6.57 -6.07
CA ALA A 71 -4.14 -5.71 -7.19
C ALA A 71 -5.05 -4.56 -6.71
N PHE A 72 -4.97 -3.43 -7.39
CA PHE A 72 -5.81 -2.27 -7.16
C PHE A 72 -6.62 -1.97 -8.41
N ALA A 73 -7.91 -1.65 -8.24
CA ALA A 73 -8.65 -0.96 -9.28
C ALA A 73 -8.35 0.55 -9.25
N ALA A 74 -8.58 1.22 -10.38
CA ALA A 74 -8.42 2.67 -10.47
C ALA A 74 -9.38 3.36 -9.47
N GLY A 75 -8.85 4.28 -8.67
CA GLY A 75 -9.59 5.00 -7.63
C GLY A 75 -9.67 4.27 -6.28
N GLU A 76 -9.01 3.12 -6.12
CA GLU A 76 -8.96 2.42 -4.82
C GLU A 76 -7.80 2.87 -3.94
N TYR A 77 -8.07 2.88 -2.65
CA TYR A 77 -7.11 3.15 -1.59
C TYR A 77 -6.61 1.85 -0.98
N GLY A 78 -5.34 1.83 -0.59
CA GLY A 78 -4.77 0.69 0.11
C GLY A 78 -3.30 0.90 0.46
N TRP A 79 -2.70 -0.15 0.99
CA TRP A 79 -1.30 -0.13 1.43
C TRP A 79 -0.40 -0.79 0.39
N VAL A 80 0.76 -0.18 0.16
CA VAL A 80 1.85 -0.77 -0.61
C VAL A 80 3.11 -0.82 0.24
N LYS A 81 3.88 -1.89 0.09
CA LYS A 81 5.16 -2.04 0.79
C LYS A 81 6.22 -1.26 0.04
N GLN A 82 7.03 -0.52 0.77
CA GLN A 82 8.24 0.06 0.23
C GLN A 82 9.26 -1.06 0.08
N SER A 83 9.62 -1.37 -1.17
CA SER A 83 10.68 -2.33 -1.45
C SER A 83 11.99 -1.69 -0.99
N ALA A 84 12.73 -2.39 -0.13
CA ALA A 84 14.08 -1.98 0.29
C ALA A 84 15.03 -2.08 -0.90
N GLY A 85 14.92 -1.15 -1.83
CA GLY A 85 15.72 -1.02 -3.03
C GLY A 85 16.45 0.31 -3.01
N LEU A 86 17.24 0.56 -1.96
CA LEU A 86 18.45 1.35 -2.10
C LEU A 86 19.61 0.37 -2.07
N THR A 87 19.92 -0.21 -3.23
CA THR A 87 21.27 -0.72 -3.46
C THR A 87 22.13 0.53 -3.63
N VAL A 88 22.94 0.83 -2.61
CA VAL A 88 24.08 1.75 -2.72
C VAL A 88 25.09 1.19 -3.72
#